data_AF-A0A1I4VV34-F1
#
_entry.id   AF-A0A1I4VV34-F1
#
_cell.length_a   1.000
_cell.length_b   1.000
_cell.length_c   1.000
_cell.angle_alpha   90.00
_cell.angle_beta   90.00
_cell.angle_gamma   90.00
#
_symmetry.space_group_name_H-M   'P 1'
#
loop_
_entity.id
_entity.type
_entity.pdbx_description
1 polymer ?
#
loop_
_entity_poly.entity_id
_entity_poly.type
_entity_poly.pdbx_seq_one_letter_code
_entity_poly.pdbx_strand_id
1 'polypeptide(L)' 'MFSLTREMALQIQELHIRYYADRYPGGEPALRAALAPMTYADQLRPGVRYAYKHVNAHIPRAQAIDALICGAAK' A
#
# COMPACT_ATOMS: atom_id res chain seq x y z
N MET A 1 -7.43 -2.64 19.56
CA MET A 1 -6.66 -3.20 18.42
C MET A 1 -7.21 -2.60 17.14
N PHE A 2 -6.40 -1.89 16.34
CA PHE A 2 -6.89 -1.26 15.11
C PHE A 2 -7.15 -2.31 14.03
N SER A 3 -8.38 -2.35 13.51
CA SER A 3 -8.83 -3.25 12.44
C SER A 3 -9.28 -2.44 11.23
N LEU A 4 -9.06 -2.95 10.03
CA LEU A 4 -9.43 -2.30 8.78
C LEU A 4 -10.12 -3.30 7.85
N THR A 5 -11.02 -2.81 6.99
CA THR A 5 -11.52 -3.60 5.86
C THR A 5 -10.58 -3.47 4.67
N ARG A 6 -10.76 -4.34 3.67
CA ARG A 6 -10.05 -4.27 2.38
C ARG A 6 -10.20 -2.90 1.72
N GLU A 7 -11.41 -2.37 1.68
CA GLU A 7 -11.74 -1.10 1.01
C GLU A 7 -11.02 0.08 1.69
N MET A 8 -11.06 0.12 3.02
CA MET A 8 -10.33 1.14 3.79
C MET A 8 -8.82 1.02 3.56
N ALA A 9 -8.29 -0.21 3.49
CA ALA A 9 -6.88 -0.43 3.25
C ALA A 9 -6.42 0.06 1.88
N LEU A 10 -7.22 -0.18 0.83
CA LEU A 10 -6.99 0.34 -0.51
C LEU A 10 -7.05 1.87 -0.55
N GLN A 11 -8.03 2.48 0.11
CA GLN A 11 -8.11 3.95 0.24
C GLN A 11 -6.87 4.53 0.93
N ILE A 12 -6.40 3.89 2.00
CA ILE A 12 -5.18 4.32 2.69
C ILE A 12 -3.94 4.12 1.79
N GLN A 13 -3.86 3.03 1.04
CA GLN A 13 -2.78 2.81 0.08
C GLN A 13 -2.76 3.94 -0.97
N GLU A 14 -3.92 4.31 -1.51
CA GLU A 14 -4.06 5.40 -2.46
C GLU A 14 -3.59 6.76 -1.88
N LEU A 15 -3.97 7.07 -0.63
CA LEU A 15 -3.50 8.27 0.05
C LEU A 15 -1.98 8.28 0.21
N HIS A 16 -1.39 7.14 0.56
CA HIS A 16 0.06 7.03 0.65
C HIS A 16 0.74 7.15 -0.71
N ILE A 17 0.20 6.53 -1.77
CA ILE A 17 0.74 6.67 -3.13
C ILE A 17 0.87 8.15 -3.49
N ARG A 18 -0.18 8.95 -3.24
CA ARG A 18 -0.16 10.40 -3.50
C ARG A 18 0.84 11.14 -2.62
N TYR A 19 0.87 10.82 -1.32
CA TYR A 19 1.79 11.45 -0.38
C TYR A 19 3.26 11.20 -0.73
N TYR A 20 3.56 10.03 -1.28
CA TYR A 20 4.92 9.57 -1.59
C TYR A 20 5.31 9.75 -3.05
N ALA A 21 4.38 10.16 -3.91
CA ALA A 21 4.58 10.30 -5.35
C ALA A 21 5.81 11.14 -5.70
N ASP A 22 5.96 12.32 -5.09
CA ASP A 22 7.05 13.26 -5.36
C ASP A 22 8.44 12.72 -4.97
N ARG A 23 8.48 11.68 -4.13
CA ARG A 23 9.73 11.06 -3.65
C ARG A 23 10.11 9.82 -4.44
N TYR A 24 9.24 9.32 -5.30
CA TYR A 24 9.48 8.11 -6.09
C TYR A 24 9.88 8.48 -7.53
N PRO A 25 10.97 7.91 -8.08
CA PRO A 25 11.33 8.13 -9.47
C PRO A 25 10.19 7.74 -10.43
N GLY A 26 9.74 8.68 -11.25
CA GLY A 26 8.59 8.48 -12.14
C GLY A 26 7.22 8.78 -11.50
N GLY A 27 7.20 9.32 -10.28
CA GLY A 27 6.00 9.87 -9.66
C GLY A 27 4.95 8.82 -9.28
N GLU A 28 3.70 9.28 -9.14
CA GLU A 28 2.55 8.44 -8.81
C GLU A 28 2.36 7.23 -9.77
N PRO A 29 2.44 7.38 -11.12
CA PRO A 29 2.23 6.26 -12.03
C PRO A 29 3.25 5.13 -11.83
N ALA A 30 4.53 5.49 -11.64
CA ALA A 30 5.59 4.52 -11.41
C ALA A 30 5.44 3.84 -10.05
N LEU A 31 5.06 4.59 -9.01
CA LEU A 31 4.82 4.03 -7.68
C LEU A 31 3.62 3.07 -7.69
N ARG A 32 2.53 3.42 -8.38
CA ARG A 32 1.36 2.54 -8.55
C ARG A 32 1.74 1.25 -9.27
N ALA A 33 2.54 1.34 -10.33
CA ALA A 33 3.04 0.17 -11.06
C ALA A 33 3.93 -0.73 -10.19
N ALA A 34 4.77 -0.14 -9.33
CA ALA A 34 5.63 -0.89 -8.41
C ALA A 34 4.84 -1.62 -7.31
N LEU A 35 3.74 -1.03 -6.83
CA LEU A 35 2.90 -1.62 -5.78
C LEU A 35 1.90 -2.66 -6.31
N ALA A 36 1.50 -2.57 -7.58
CA ALA A 36 0.54 -3.49 -8.20
C ALA A 36 0.89 -4.99 -8.01
N PRO A 37 2.11 -5.48 -8.32
CA PRO A 37 2.46 -6.88 -8.12
C PRO A 37 2.58 -7.30 -6.65
N MET A 38 2.59 -6.34 -5.71
CA MET A 38 2.66 -6.59 -4.27
C MET A 38 1.29 -6.49 -3.59
N THR A 39 0.24 -6.10 -4.33
CA THR A 39 -1.10 -5.86 -3.79
C THR A 39 -2.02 -7.03 -4.12
N TYR A 40 -2.32 -7.84 -3.11
CA TYR A 40 -3.17 -9.04 -3.17
C TYR A 40 -4.52 -8.81 -2.48
N ALA A 41 -5.19 -7.70 -2.80
CA ALA A 41 -6.42 -7.30 -2.13
C ALA A 41 -7.56 -8.33 -2.25
N ASP A 42 -7.59 -9.12 -3.32
CA ASP A 42 -8.60 -10.17 -3.54
C ASP A 42 -8.51 -11.34 -2.56
N GLN A 43 -7.39 -11.48 -1.84
CA GLN A 43 -7.26 -12.45 -0.76
C GLN A 43 -8.00 -12.02 0.52
N LEU A 44 -8.41 -10.75 0.60
CA LEU A 44 -9.23 -10.22 1.68
C LEU A 44 -10.70 -10.18 1.26
N ARG A 45 -11.59 -10.68 2.12
CA ARG A 45 -13.03 -10.63 1.85
C ARG A 45 -13.55 -9.19 1.98
N PRO A 46 -14.44 -8.73 1.08
CA PRO A 46 -15.07 -7.42 1.18
C PRO A 46 -15.79 -7.23 2.52
N GLY A 47 -15.66 -6.05 3.14
CA GLY A 47 -16.36 -5.70 4.39
C GLY A 47 -15.90 -6.42 5.66
N VAL A 48 -15.03 -7.44 5.56
CA VAL A 48 -14.48 -8.14 6.73
C VAL A 48 -13.37 -7.31 7.36
N ARG A 49 -13.41 -7.18 8.69
CA ARG A 49 -12.39 -6.47 9.47
C ARG A 49 -11.23 -7.40 9.79
N TYR A 50 -10.03 -6.99 9.41
CA TYR A 50 -8.80 -7.70 9.68
C TYR A 50 -7.88 -6.87 10.57
N ALA A 51 -7.01 -7.54 11.31
CA ALA A 51 -5.92 -6.90 12.03
C ALA A 51 -5.02 -6.14 11.05
N TYR A 52 -4.54 -4.96 11.45
CA TYR A 52 -3.64 -4.14 10.62
C TYR A 52 -2.45 -4.94 10.03
N LYS A 53 -1.82 -5.81 10.83
CA LYS A 53 -0.69 -6.65 10.40
C LYS A 53 -1.07 -7.61 9.28
N HIS A 54 -2.26 -8.21 9.37
CA HIS A 54 -2.76 -9.12 8.35
C HIS A 54 -3.04 -8.35 7.05
N VAL A 55 -3.72 -7.21 7.13
CA VAL A 55 -3.97 -6.35 5.96
C VAL A 55 -2.68 -5.92 5.27
N ASN A 56 -1.65 -5.52 6.01
CA ASN A 56 -0.37 -5.08 5.44
C ASN A 56 0.37 -6.17 4.66
N ALA A 57 0.14 -7.45 4.98
CA ALA A 57 0.73 -8.55 4.22
C ALA A 57 0.11 -8.68 2.82
N HIS A 58 -1.11 -8.16 2.63
CA HIS A 58 -1.84 -8.21 1.35
C HIS A 58 -1.89 -6.87 0.62
N ILE A 59 -1.87 -5.75 1.35
CA ILE A 59 -1.98 -4.39 0.78
C ILE A 59 -0.82 -3.55 1.33
N PRO A 60 0.27 -3.38 0.56
CA PRO A 60 1.44 -2.59 0.98
C PRO A 60 1.07 -1.12 1.14
N ARG A 61 1.47 -0.53 2.27
CA ARG A 61 1.18 0.86 2.69
C ARG A 61 2.46 1.52 3.20
N ALA A 62 2.35 2.69 3.86
CA ALA A 62 3.44 3.54 4.39
C ALA A 62 4.82 2.85 4.51
N GLN A 63 5.02 1.93 5.46
CA GLN A 63 6.34 1.29 5.67
C GLN A 63 6.90 0.56 4.44
N ALA A 64 6.05 -0.12 3.68
CA ALA A 64 6.47 -0.81 2.45
C ALA A 64 6.78 0.19 1.32
N ILE A 65 6.02 1.28 1.24
CA ILE A 65 6.25 2.36 0.27
C ILE A 65 7.54 3.11 0.60
N ASP A 66 7.79 3.41 1.87
CA ASP A 66 9.04 3.99 2.36
C ASP A 66 10.23 3.08 2.04
N ALA A 67 10.10 1.76 2.24
CA ALA A 67 11.14 0.81 1.88
C ALA A 67 11.45 0.82 0.37
N LEU A 68 10.42 0.95 -0.48
CA LEU A 68 10.60 1.10 -1.93
C LEU A 68 11.32 2.41 -2.28
N ILE A 69 10.95 3.53 -1.64
CA ILE A 69 11.62 4.82 -1.88
C ILE A 69 13.08 4.79 -1.44
N CYS A 70 13.34 4.34 -0.20
CA CYS A 70 14.69 4.27 0.34
C CYS A 70 15.57 3.24 -0.39
N GLY A 71 14.96 2.18 -0.92
CA GLY A 71 15.64 1.17 -1.75
C GLY A 71 15.93 1.63 -3.17
N ALA A 72 15.05 2.43 -3.77
CA ALA A 72 15.21 3.01 -5.11
C ALA A 72 16.27 4.13 -5.18
N ALA A 73 16.66 4.70 -4.03
CA ALA A 73 17.67 5.74 -3.92
C ALA A 73 19.13 5.21 -3.90
N LYS A 74 19.36 3.92 -4.19
CA LYS A 74 20.68 3.29 -4.33
C LYS A 74 20.92 2.86 -5.77
#